data_AF-A0A931TQV0-F1
#
_entry.id   AF-A0A931TQV0-F1
#
_cell.length_a   1.000
_cell.length_b   1.000
_cell.length_c   1.000
_cell.angle_alpha   90.00
_cell.angle_beta   90.00
_cell.angle_gamma   90.00
#
_symmetry.space_group_name_H-M   'P 1'
#
loop_
_entity.id
_entity.type
_entity.pdbx_description
1 polymer ?
#
loop_
_entity_poly.entity_id
_entity_poly.type
_entity_poly.pdbx_seq_one_letter_code
_entity_poly.pdbx_strand_id
1 'polypeptide(L)' 'MKERFTSPTPKFYRKLRNFGLGLAAAGGAILASPIALPVAVITLGGYLIVAGTVAGAVAQSVTADRK' A
#
# COMPACT_ATOMS: atom_id res chain seq x y z
N MET A 1 27.22 14.79 -10.11
CA MET A 1 26.36 14.74 -8.90
C MET A 1 25.15 15.70 -8.97
N LYS A 2 24.48 15.86 -10.12
CA LYS A 2 23.28 16.75 -10.24
C LYS A 2 22.10 16.18 -11.04
N GLU A 3 22.21 14.99 -11.64
CA GLU A 3 21.15 14.44 -12.50
C GLU A 3 20.26 13.37 -11.85
N ARG A 4 20.52 13.00 -10.59
CA ARG A 4 19.73 11.95 -9.89
C ARG A 4 18.47 12.45 -9.18
N PHE A 5 18.28 13.77 -9.06
CA PHE A 5 17.09 14.36 -8.42
C PHE A 5 15.98 14.74 -9.40
N THR A 6 16.28 14.78 -10.70
CA THR A 6 15.33 15.07 -11.79
C THR A 6 14.83 13.81 -12.49
N SER A 7 14.99 12.65 -11.86
CA SER A 7 14.30 11.44 -12.32
C SER A 7 12.80 11.61 -12.04
N PRO A 8 11.92 11.59 -13.06
CA PRO A 8 10.48 11.73 -12.86
C PRO A 8 10.06 10.69 -11.82
N THR A 9 9.36 11.14 -10.77
CA THR A 9 9.00 10.30 -9.62
C THR A 9 8.47 8.97 -10.17
N PRO A 10 9.14 7.85 -9.89
CA PRO A 10 8.79 6.57 -10.50
C PRO A 10 7.30 6.35 -10.29
N LYS A 11 6.61 5.85 -11.32
CA LYS A 11 5.13 5.70 -11.30
C LYS A 11 4.63 5.01 -10.02
N PHE A 12 5.45 4.15 -9.43
CA PHE A 12 5.28 3.54 -8.12
C PHE A 12 5.05 4.55 -6.97
N TYR A 13 5.96 5.50 -6.77
CA TYR A 13 5.85 6.50 -5.69
C TYR A 13 4.63 7.42 -5.86
N ARG A 14 4.25 7.71 -7.11
CA ARG A 14 3.03 8.47 -7.40
C ARG A 14 1.77 7.70 -6.99
N LYS A 15 1.71 6.39 -7.25
CA LYS A 15 0.64 5.52 -6.77
C LYS A 15 0.64 5.43 -5.24
N LEU A 16 1.80 5.23 -4.63
CA LEU A 16 1.93 5.15 -3.17
C LEU A 16 1.41 6.42 -2.47
N ARG A 17 1.72 7.60 -3.02
CA ARG A 17 1.19 8.88 -2.50
C ARG A 17 -0.34 8.95 -2.58
N ASN A 18 -0.95 8.53 -3.69
CA ASN A 18 -2.40 8.52 -3.84
C ASN A 18 -3.06 7.52 -2.88
N PHE A 19 -2.44 6.36 -2.66
CA PHE A 19 -2.87 5.41 -1.63
C PHE A 19 -2.75 6.00 -0.23
N GLY A 20 -1.64 6.68 0.08
CA GLY A 20 -1.46 7.35 1.38
C GLY A 20 -2.49 8.45 1.63
N LEU A 21 -2.81 9.25 0.61
CA LEU A 21 -3.88 10.25 0.67
C LEU A 21 -5.26 9.60 0.85
N GLY A 22 -5.54 8.51 0.13
CA GLY A 22 -6.77 7.74 0.29
C GLY A 22 -6.89 7.12 1.70
N LEU A 23 -5.78 6.63 2.26
CA LEU A 23 -5.73 6.07 3.61
C LEU A 23 -5.90 7.14 4.69
N ALA A 24 -5.31 8.32 4.50
CA ALA A 24 -5.50 9.47 5.40
C ALA A 24 -6.96 9.97 5.37
N ALA A 25 -7.56 10.05 4.18
CA ALA A 25 -8.96 10.40 4.01
C ALA A 25 -9.90 9.35 4.63
N ALA A 26 -9.61 8.06 4.43
CA ALA A 26 -10.33 6.97 5.07
C ALA A 26 -10.19 7.02 6.60
N GLY A 27 -8.98 7.26 7.13
CA GLY A 27 -8.73 7.46 8.56
C GLY A 27 -9.52 8.64 9.13
N GLY A 28 -9.52 9.78 8.44
CA GLY A 28 -10.34 10.94 8.82
C GLY A 28 -11.84 10.68 8.74
N ALA A 29 -12.30 9.92 7.74
CA ALA A 29 -13.70 9.54 7.58
C ALA A 29 -14.16 8.51 8.63
N ILE A 30 -13.29 7.61 9.09
CA ILE A 30 -13.55 6.72 10.23
C ILE A 30 -13.76 7.54 11.50
N LEU A 31 -12.92 8.57 11.72
CA LEU A 31 -13.10 9.50 12.83
C LEU A 31 -14.42 10.30 12.72
N ALA A 32 -14.86 10.63 11.50
CA ALA A 32 -16.07 11.40 11.25
C ALA A 32 -17.37 10.57 11.16
N SER A 33 -17.28 9.26 10.88
CA SER A 33 -18.44 8.37 10.70
C SER A 33 -18.16 7.01 11.36
N PRO A 34 -18.73 6.75 12.55
CA PRO A 34 -18.21 5.69 13.43
C PRO A 34 -18.19 4.26 12.88
N ILE A 35 -19.13 3.83 12.01
CA ILE A 35 -19.37 2.38 11.84
C ILE A 35 -19.68 1.90 10.40
N ALA A 36 -20.29 2.72 9.51
CA ALA A 36 -20.82 2.19 8.23
C ALA A 36 -19.79 2.04 7.08
N LEU A 37 -19.01 3.07 6.75
CA LEU A 37 -17.92 3.00 5.76
C LEU A 37 -16.66 2.20 6.19
N PRO A 38 -16.26 2.17 7.49
CA PRO A 38 -15.04 1.51 7.94
C PRO A 38 -14.98 0.01 7.59
N VAL A 39 -16.09 -0.72 7.72
CA VAL A 39 -16.10 -2.19 7.60
C VAL A 39 -15.74 -2.68 6.20
N ALA A 40 -16.26 -2.02 5.16
CA ALA A 40 -15.97 -2.41 3.77
C ALA A 40 -14.49 -2.23 3.44
N VAL A 41 -13.90 -1.11 3.88
CA VAL A 41 -12.47 -0.80 3.65
C VAL A 41 -11.55 -1.73 4.45
N ILE A 42 -11.89 -2.01 5.70
CA ILE A 42 -11.14 -2.94 6.55
C ILE A 42 -11.18 -4.35 5.98
N THR A 43 -12.34 -4.80 5.50
CA THR A 43 -12.50 -6.13 4.90
C THR A 43 -11.63 -6.27 3.65
N LEU A 44 -11.69 -5.29 2.75
CA LEU A 44 -10.85 -5.29 1.53
C LEU A 44 -9.36 -5.22 1.88
N GLY A 45 -9.00 -4.38 2.86
CA GLY A 45 -7.64 -4.27 3.39
C GLY A 45 -7.14 -5.59 3.98
N GLY A 46 -7.99 -6.31 4.71
CA GLY A 46 -7.68 -7.63 5.26
C GLY A 46 -7.31 -8.63 4.17
N TYR A 47 -8.09 -8.70 3.09
CA TYR A 47 -7.75 -9.54 1.93
C TYR A 47 -6.45 -9.13 1.26
N LEU A 48 -6.19 -7.84 1.11
CA LEU A 48 -4.94 -7.33 0.52
C LEU A 48 -3.72 -7.62 1.41
N ILE A 49 -3.86 -7.56 2.73
CA ILE A 49 -2.80 -7.94 3.68
C ILE A 49 -2.50 -9.43 3.56
N VAL A 50 -3.53 -10.29 3.56
CA VAL A 50 -3.34 -11.74 3.37
C VAL A 50 -2.65 -12.03 2.04
N ALA A 51 -3.15 -11.47 0.94
CA ALA A 51 -2.53 -11.63 -0.38
C ALA A 51 -1.08 -11.11 -0.40
N GLY A 52 -0.82 -9.96 0.22
CA GLY A 52 0.51 -9.37 0.30
C GLY A 52 1.50 -10.19 1.14
N THR A 53 1.06 -10.78 2.25
CA THR A 53 1.90 -11.66 3.09
C THR A 53 2.24 -12.95 2.37
N VAL A 54 1.28 -13.56 1.66
CA VAL A 54 1.52 -14.75 0.83
C VAL A 54 2.47 -14.41 -0.31
N ALA A 55 2.23 -13.33 -1.05
CA ALA A 55 3.11 -12.89 -2.13
C ALA A 55 4.52 -12.53 -1.61
N GLY A 56 4.62 -11.93 -0.43
CA GLY A 56 5.87 -11.60 0.23
C GLY A 56 6.66 -12.84 0.64
N ALA A 57 6.00 -13.82 1.28
CA ALA A 57 6.61 -15.10 1.62
C ALA A 57 7.11 -15.81 0.37
N VAL A 58 6.29 -15.86 -0.69
CA VAL A 58 6.65 -16.46 -2.00
C VAL A 58 7.86 -15.73 -2.61
N ALA A 59 7.84 -14.40 -2.65
CA ALA A 59 8.93 -13.59 -3.19
C ALA A 59 10.22 -13.77 -2.38
N GLN A 60 10.13 -13.86 -1.05
CA GLN A 60 11.28 -14.15 -0.20
C GLN A 60 11.81 -15.56 -0.43
N SER A 61 10.95 -16.58 -0.63
CA SER A 61 11.41 -17.93 -0.97
C SER A 61 12.05 -18.00 -2.37
N VAL A 62 11.54 -17.27 -3.37
CA VAL A 62 12.15 -17.20 -4.71
C VAL A 62 13.47 -16.40 -4.68
N THR A 63 13.59 -15.39 -3.83
CA THR A 63 14.81 -14.58 -3.71
C THR A 63 15.87 -15.26 -2.85
N ALA A 64 15.46 -16.07 -1.86
CA ALA A 64 16.36 -16.91 -1.07
C ALA A 64 16.96 -18.07 -1.88
N ASP A 65 16.38 -18.39 -3.04
CA ASP A 65 16.86 -19.42 -3.98
C ASP A 65 17.91 -18.90 -4.99
N ARG A 66 18.47 -17.70 -4.78
CA ARG A 66 19.66 -17.24 -5.51
C ARG A 66 20.90 -17.63 -4.72
N LYS A 67 21.33 -18.88 -4.87
CA LYS A 67 22.70 -19.31 -4.54
C LYS A 67 23.64 -19.02 -5.72
#